data_AF-A0A9P1AR97-F1
#
_entry.id   AF-A0A9P1AR97-F1
#
_cell.length_a   1.000
_cell.length_b   1.000
_cell.length_c   1.000
_cell.angle_alpha   90.00
_cell.angle_beta   90.00
_cell.angle_gamma   90.00
#
_symmetry.space_group_name_H-M   'P 1'
#
loop_
_entity.id
_entity.type
_entity.pdbx_description
1 polymer ?
#
loop_
_entity_poly.entity_id
_entity_poly.type
_entity_poly.pdbx_seq_one_letter_code
_entity_poly.pdbx_strand_id
1 'polypeptide(L)'
;MREPFEAGYLLINLGPQHAFDLTQFLIEHFLKEETLNRASSMSLESFKPFVEKLLERTLHVPFSYAVLEKKSLKMVACAMSSLWKNESSAAEHTAGDEFTFGAEKDLAIEAVGKILTELHAKFFELKPDLEHVLHL
;
A
#
# COMPACT_ATOMS: atom_id res chain seq x y z
N MET A 1 -31.23 8.39 -7.15
CA MET A 1 -30.61 9.72 -7.05
C MET A 1 -29.79 9.72 -5.76
N ARG A 2 -28.45 9.68 -5.81
CA ARG A 2 -27.59 9.72 -4.62
C ARG A 2 -26.68 10.94 -4.72
N GLU A 3 -26.94 11.95 -3.90
CA GLU A 3 -25.92 12.82 -3.31
C GLU A 3 -26.14 12.77 -1.78
N PRO A 4 -25.14 12.94 -0.88
CA PRO A 4 -23.79 13.51 -1.10
C PRO A 4 -22.62 12.76 -0.39
N PHE A 5 -21.38 12.94 -0.86
CA PHE A 5 -20.18 12.90 0.00
C PHE A 5 -19.52 14.28 -0.08
N GLU A 6 -20.17 15.23 0.61
CA GLU A 6 -19.94 16.68 0.63
C GLU A 6 -19.89 17.38 -0.76
N ALA A 7 -20.48 18.57 -0.87
CA ALA A 7 -20.57 19.31 -2.14
C ALA A 7 -19.21 19.63 -2.80
N GLY A 8 -18.08 19.28 -2.16
CA GLY A 8 -16.72 19.57 -2.57
C GLY A 8 -15.83 18.37 -2.91
N TYR A 9 -16.27 17.10 -2.88
CA TYR A 9 -15.36 15.96 -3.13
C TYR A 9 -15.82 14.97 -4.20
N LEU A 10 -14.85 14.29 -4.83
CA LEU A 10 -15.04 13.22 -5.82
C LEU A 10 -14.37 11.95 -5.33
N LEU A 11 -15.06 10.83 -5.41
CA LEU A 11 -14.46 9.50 -5.25
C LEU A 11 -14.09 8.96 -6.63
N ILE A 12 -12.82 8.57 -6.82
CA ILE A 12 -12.31 7.98 -8.05
C ILE A 12 -11.68 6.60 -7.76
N ASN A 13 -11.65 5.74 -8.78
CA ASN A 13 -10.84 4.53 -8.74
C ASN A 13 -9.40 4.89 -9.15
N LEU A 14 -8.43 4.36 -8.40
CA LEU A 14 -7.01 4.56 -8.69
C LEU A 14 -6.55 3.56 -9.75
N GLY A 15 -5.59 3.99 -10.56
CA GLY A 15 -5.05 3.24 -11.69
C GLY A 15 -3.67 3.79 -12.07
N PRO A 16 -2.95 3.18 -13.03
CA PRO A 16 -1.56 3.52 -13.30
C PRO A 16 -1.33 4.99 -13.67
N GLN A 17 -2.32 5.64 -14.29
CA GLN A 17 -2.30 7.06 -14.62
C GLN A 17 -2.23 8.00 -13.41
N HIS A 18 -2.57 7.51 -12.21
CA HIS A 18 -2.57 8.28 -10.96
C HIS A 18 -1.28 8.08 -10.13
N ALA A 19 -0.33 7.27 -10.61
CA ALA A 19 0.85 6.86 -9.84
C ALA A 19 1.68 8.05 -9.32
N PHE A 20 1.85 9.09 -10.13
CA PHE A 20 2.61 10.28 -9.75
C PHE A 20 1.95 11.04 -8.59
N ASP A 21 0.68 11.40 -8.72
CA ASP A 21 -0.06 12.17 -7.71
C ASP A 21 -0.19 11.39 -6.39
N LEU A 22 -0.42 10.08 -6.49
CA LEU A 22 -0.48 9.20 -5.33
C LEU A 22 0.87 9.10 -4.61
N THR A 23 1.97 9.01 -5.35
CA THR A 23 3.33 9.01 -4.77
C THR A 23 3.58 10.29 -3.98
N GLN A 24 3.22 11.46 -4.54
CA GLN A 24 3.36 12.72 -3.83
C GLN A 24 2.51 12.75 -2.55
N PHE A 25 1.25 12.32 -2.63
CA PHE A 25 0.37 12.23 -1.47
C PHE A 25 0.95 11.33 -0.35
N LEU A 26 1.46 10.15 -0.70
CA LEU A 26 2.06 9.22 0.26
C LEU A 26 3.33 9.80 0.91
N ILE A 27 4.18 10.51 0.15
CA ILE A 27 5.38 11.16 0.70
C ILE A 27 5.00 12.34 1.61
N GLU A 28 3.99 13.11 1.24
CA GLU A 28 3.58 14.30 1.98
C GLU A 28 2.90 13.96 3.31
N HIS A 29 2.13 12.88 3.34
CA HIS A 29 1.30 12.47 4.48
C HIS A 29 1.74 11.13 5.10
N PHE A 30 1.63 10.03 4.36
CA PHE A 30 1.81 8.68 4.90
C PHE A 30 3.22 8.41 5.47
N LEU A 31 4.27 8.85 4.76
CA LEU A 31 5.64 8.75 5.24
C LEU A 31 5.84 9.45 6.60
N LYS A 32 5.15 10.58 6.82
CA LYS A 32 5.35 11.42 8.00
C LYS A 32 4.45 11.04 9.17
N GLU A 33 3.27 10.48 8.88
CA GLU A 33 2.20 10.31 9.86
C GLU A 33 1.99 8.85 10.28
N GLU A 34 2.29 7.88 9.41
CA GLU A 34 2.13 6.47 9.72
C GLU A 34 3.04 6.06 10.90
N THR A 35 2.50 5.22 11.78
CA THR A 35 3.09 4.96 13.10
C THR A 35 4.41 4.22 13.01
N LEU A 36 4.53 3.21 12.15
CA LEU A 36 5.77 2.46 11.95
C LEU A 36 6.84 3.32 11.28
N ASN A 37 6.47 4.10 10.26
CA ASN A 37 7.37 5.06 9.62
C ASN A 37 7.94 6.07 10.62
N ARG A 38 7.09 6.62 11.49
CA ARG A 38 7.53 7.54 12.55
C ARG A 38 8.42 6.86 13.59
N ALA A 39 8.04 5.65 14.02
CA ALA A 39 8.78 4.91 15.03
C ALA A 39 10.18 4.50 14.54
N SER A 40 10.31 4.15 13.27
CA SER A 40 11.58 3.76 12.65
C SER A 40 12.38 4.95 12.10
N SER A 41 11.90 6.19 12.24
CA SER A 41 12.49 7.38 11.59
C SER A 41 12.69 7.18 10.08
N MET A 42 11.71 6.57 9.41
CA MET A 42 11.74 6.27 7.98
C MET A 42 12.06 7.51 7.15
N SER A 43 13.11 7.43 6.33
CA SER A 43 13.51 8.50 5.43
C SER A 43 12.79 8.37 4.08
N LEU A 44 12.80 9.43 3.28
CA LEU A 44 12.29 9.35 1.91
C LEU A 44 13.06 8.32 1.08
N GLU A 45 14.38 8.19 1.27
CA GLU A 45 15.21 7.24 0.53
C GLU A 45 14.82 5.79 0.85
N SER A 46 14.59 5.49 2.14
CA SER A 46 14.20 4.15 2.56
C SER A 46 12.74 3.82 2.24
N PHE A 47 11.87 4.82 2.14
CA PHE A 47 10.45 4.66 1.85
C PHE A 47 10.14 4.42 0.36
N LYS A 48 10.94 4.98 -0.55
CA LYS A 48 10.70 4.88 -2.01
C LYS A 48 10.52 3.45 -2.52
N PRO A 49 11.39 2.47 -2.19
CA PRO A 49 11.22 1.10 -2.67
C PRO A 49 9.90 0.46 -2.25
N PHE A 50 9.41 0.79 -1.05
CA PHE A 50 8.09 0.35 -0.59
C PHE A 50 6.98 0.95 -1.46
N VAL A 51 7.04 2.26 -1.76
CA VAL A 51 6.03 2.92 -2.60
C VAL A 51 5.99 2.30 -3.99
N GLU A 52 7.14 2.08 -4.63
CA GLU A 52 7.21 1.49 -5.97
C GLU A 52 6.51 0.13 -6.04
N LYS A 53 6.84 -0.77 -5.09
CA LYS A 53 6.19 -2.08 -4.96
C LYS A 53 4.69 -1.96 -4.64
N LEU A 54 4.33 -1.04 -3.75
CA LEU A 54 2.93 -0.79 -3.40
C LEU A 54 2.11 -0.38 -4.63
N LEU A 55 2.62 0.54 -5.46
CA LEU A 55 1.92 0.99 -6.67
C LEU A 55 1.74 -0.14 -7.69
N GLU A 56 2.77 -0.96 -7.91
CA GLU A 56 2.73 -2.11 -8.81
C GLU A 56 1.58 -3.07 -8.44
N ARG A 57 1.40 -3.35 -7.14
CA ARG A 57 0.39 -4.31 -6.66
C ARG A 57 -1.03 -3.74 -6.59
N THR A 58 -1.16 -2.43 -6.45
CA THR A 58 -2.44 -1.80 -6.07
C THR A 58 -3.10 -1.03 -7.20
N LEU A 59 -2.33 -0.55 -8.18
CA LEU A 59 -2.86 0.26 -9.30
C LEU A 59 -3.26 -0.58 -10.51
N HIS A 60 -2.83 -1.84 -10.58
CA HIS A 60 -3.18 -2.76 -11.66
C HIS A 60 -4.46 -3.58 -11.38
N VAL A 61 -5.10 -3.34 -10.23
CA VAL A 61 -6.36 -3.96 -9.81
C VAL A 61 -7.42 -2.91 -9.47
N PRO A 62 -8.71 -3.15 -9.74
CA PRO A 62 -9.77 -2.13 -9.63
C PRO A 62 -10.28 -1.91 -8.19
N PHE A 63 -9.43 -2.12 -7.18
CA PHE A 63 -9.83 -2.12 -5.77
C PHE A 63 -9.28 -0.93 -4.97
N SER A 64 -8.44 -0.10 -5.57
CA SER A 64 -7.89 1.10 -4.94
C SER A 64 -8.71 2.34 -5.29
N TYR A 65 -8.87 3.26 -4.34
CA TYR A 65 -9.70 4.45 -4.48
C TYR A 65 -9.03 5.69 -3.91
N ALA A 66 -9.36 6.85 -4.45
CA ALA A 66 -8.95 8.15 -3.91
C ALA A 66 -10.12 9.10 -3.82
N VAL A 67 -10.05 10.00 -2.84
CA VAL A 67 -10.95 11.15 -2.70
C VAL A 67 -10.19 12.39 -3.15
N LEU A 68 -10.78 13.12 -4.10
CA LEU A 68 -10.25 14.38 -4.61
C LEU A 68 -11.13 15.55 -4.19
N GLU A 69 -10.54 16.70 -3.87
CA GLU A 69 -11.29 17.96 -3.73
C GLU A 69 -11.69 18.48 -5.13
N LYS A 70 -12.99 18.70 -5.38
CA LYS A 70 -13.57 19.06 -6.70
C LYS A 70 -12.94 20.29 -7.35
N LYS A 71 -12.52 21.29 -6.56
CA LYS A 71 -12.04 22.57 -7.09
C LYS A 71 -10.60 22.50 -7.56
N SER A 72 -9.72 21.90 -6.76
CA SER A 72 -8.29 21.79 -7.05
C SER A 72 -7.89 20.46 -7.69
N LEU A 73 -8.79 19.46 -7.66
CA LEU A 73 -8.54 18.07 -8.00
C LEU A 73 -7.41 17.42 -7.20
N LYS A 74 -7.03 18.00 -6.06
CA LYS A 74 -6.01 17.44 -5.18
C LYS A 74 -6.55 16.24 -4.41
N MET A 75 -5.72 15.22 -4.28
CA MET A 75 -5.99 14.05 -3.44
C MET A 75 -5.99 14.46 -1.97
N VAL A 76 -7.05 14.10 -1.25
CA VAL A 76 -7.20 14.36 0.19
C VAL A 76 -7.25 13.08 1.01
N ALA A 77 -7.53 11.94 0.38
CA ALA A 77 -7.47 10.62 0.98
C ALA A 77 -7.29 9.55 -0.10
N CYS A 78 -6.72 8.41 0.27
CA CYS A 78 -6.69 7.21 -0.56
C CYS A 78 -6.88 5.95 0.29
N ALA A 79 -7.42 4.91 -0.33
CA ALA A 79 -7.45 3.55 0.19
C ALA A 79 -6.85 2.64 -0.89
N MET A 80 -5.76 1.95 -0.59
CA MET A 80 -5.01 1.17 -1.56
C MET A 80 -5.17 -0.31 -1.25
N SER A 81 -5.70 -1.07 -2.20
CA SER A 81 -5.89 -2.51 -2.00
C SER A 81 -4.97 -3.31 -2.91
N SER A 82 -4.37 -4.36 -2.38
CA SER A 82 -3.53 -5.32 -3.11
C SER A 82 -4.14 -6.71 -3.02
N LEU A 83 -4.02 -7.50 -4.10
CA LEU A 83 -4.48 -8.89 -4.13
C LEU A 83 -3.30 -9.81 -3.80
N TRP A 84 -3.40 -10.49 -2.66
CA TRP A 84 -2.37 -11.42 -2.19
C TRP A 84 -2.75 -12.84 -2.52
N LYS A 85 -1.77 -13.65 -2.88
CA LYS A 85 -1.95 -15.06 -3.22
C LYS A 85 -1.29 -15.94 -2.18
N ASN A 86 -1.90 -17.08 -1.89
CA ASN A 86 -1.31 -18.09 -1.03
C ASN A 86 -0.21 -18.85 -1.77
N GLU A 87 1.04 -18.46 -1.54
CA GLU A 87 2.22 -19.09 -2.17
C GLU A 87 2.40 -20.57 -1.78
N SER A 88 1.89 -21.02 -0.64
CA SER A 88 1.96 -22.44 -0.25
C SER A 88 1.15 -23.37 -1.16
N SER A 89 0.20 -22.80 -1.91
CA SER A 89 -0.63 -23.51 -2.90
C SER A 89 -0.15 -23.34 -4.34
N ALA A 90 0.82 -22.46 -4.59
CA ALA A 90 1.28 -22.11 -5.93
C ALA A 90 2.54 -22.91 -6.31
N ALA A 91 2.56 -23.52 -7.51
CA ALA A 91 3.74 -24.21 -8.06
C ALA A 91 4.91 -23.27 -8.40
N GLU A 92 4.64 -21.95 -8.47
CA GLU A 92 5.63 -20.91 -8.64
C GLU A 92 5.72 -20.12 -7.33
N HIS A 93 6.85 -20.28 -6.64
CA HIS A 93 7.25 -19.38 -5.57
C HIS A 93 7.58 -18.02 -6.18
N THR A 94 6.59 -17.14 -6.31
CA THR A 94 6.85 -15.70 -6.40
C THR A 94 7.21 -15.23 -4.99
N ALA A 95 8.36 -15.72 -4.51
CA ALA A 95 8.84 -15.52 -3.15
C ALA A 95 8.54 -14.11 -2.68
N GLY A 96 7.70 -14.00 -1.65
CA GLY A 96 7.67 -12.87 -0.75
C GLY A 96 7.52 -11.55 -1.48
N ASP A 97 6.30 -11.07 -1.52
CA ASP A 97 5.97 -9.67 -1.76
C ASP A 97 6.49 -8.79 -0.58
N GLU A 98 7.75 -8.99 -0.20
CA GLU A 98 8.46 -8.42 0.94
C GLU A 98 8.24 -6.93 0.97
N PHE A 99 7.84 -6.47 2.15
CA PHE A 99 7.94 -5.08 2.53
C PHE A 99 9.43 -4.72 2.58
N THR A 100 10.00 -4.48 1.41
CA THR A 100 11.39 -4.09 1.25
C THR A 100 11.47 -2.57 1.37
N PHE A 101 12.25 -2.13 2.34
CA PHE A 101 12.59 -0.73 2.51
C PHE A 101 14.06 -0.53 2.14
N GLY A 102 14.40 0.59 1.53
CA GLY A 102 15.75 0.91 1.03
C GLY A 102 16.75 1.28 2.13
N ALA A 103 16.85 0.47 3.19
CA ALA A 103 17.73 0.72 4.33
C ALA A 103 18.19 -0.56 5.02
N GLU A 104 18.86 -1.46 4.30
CA GLU A 104 19.39 -2.75 4.82
C GLU A 104 20.37 -2.60 6.01
N LYS A 105 20.78 -1.37 6.35
CA LYS A 105 21.67 -1.07 7.49
C LYS A 105 20.94 -0.47 8.69
N ASP A 106 19.65 -0.17 8.57
CA ASP A 106 18.83 0.37 9.66
C ASP A 106 17.95 -0.75 10.25
N LEU A 107 18.32 -1.19 11.46
CA LEU A 107 17.65 -2.29 12.16
C LEU A 107 16.18 -2.00 12.45
N ALA A 108 15.79 -0.73 12.65
CA ALA A 108 14.40 -0.39 12.94
C ALA A 108 13.53 -0.52 11.69
N ILE A 109 14.05 -0.07 10.54
CA ILE A 109 13.37 -0.18 9.24
C ILE A 109 13.30 -1.65 8.78
N GLU A 110 14.39 -2.39 8.98
CA GLU A 110 14.42 -3.84 8.72
C GLU A 110 13.38 -4.59 9.57
N ALA A 111 13.25 -4.22 10.85
CA ALA A 111 12.25 -4.82 11.75
C ALA A 111 10.82 -4.55 11.26
N VAL A 112 10.51 -3.36 10.74
CA VAL A 112 9.20 -3.06 10.14
C VAL A 112 8.92 -4.00 8.97
N GLY A 113 9.87 -4.15 8.04
CA GLY A 113 9.74 -5.06 6.89
C GLY A 113 9.50 -6.51 7.31
N LYS A 114 10.24 -6.99 8.33
CA LYS A 114 10.07 -8.34 8.89
C LYS A 114 8.70 -8.53 9.54
N ILE A 115 8.26 -7.59 10.39
CA ILE A 115 6.95 -7.66 11.06
C ILE A 115 5.83 -7.80 10.02
N LEU A 116 5.84 -6.94 9.00
CA LEU A 116 4.79 -6.93 7.98
C LEU A 116 4.81 -8.22 7.14
N THR A 117 5.99 -8.71 6.77
CA THR A 117 6.15 -9.96 6.01
C THR A 117 5.73 -11.18 6.83
N GLU A 118 6.10 -11.26 8.12
CA GLU A 118 5.71 -12.36 9.01
C GLU A 118 4.20 -12.40 9.25
N LEU A 119 3.55 -11.24 9.41
CA LEU A 119 2.10 -11.16 9.58
C LEU A 119 1.37 -11.73 8.36
N HIS A 120 1.86 -11.44 7.15
CA HIS A 120 1.31 -11.97 5.90
C HIS A 120 1.50 -13.48 5.77
N ALA A 121 2.70 -13.99 6.08
CA ALA A 121 2.96 -15.43 6.07
C ALA A 121 2.05 -16.18 7.05
N LYS A 122 1.94 -15.69 8.30
CA LYS A 122 1.09 -16.29 9.34
C LYS A 122 -0.39 -16.32 8.98
N PHE A 123 -0.88 -15.34 8.21
CA PHE A 123 -2.28 -15.34 7.78
C PHE A 123 -2.61 -16.61 6.98
N PHE A 124 -1.77 -16.96 5.99
CA PHE A 124 -2.00 -18.14 5.15
C PHE A 124 -1.74 -19.45 5.89
N GLU A 125 -0.86 -19.49 6.89
CA GLU A 125 -0.75 -20.64 7.79
C GLU A 125 -2.06 -20.91 8.56
N LEU A 126 -2.75 -19.85 8.98
CA LEU A 126 -4.03 -19.94 9.70
C LEU A 126 -5.21 -20.21 8.77
N LYS A 127 -5.09 -19.88 7.48
CA LYS A 127 -6.13 -20.01 6.45
C LYS A 127 -5.56 -20.65 5.17
N PRO A 128 -5.11 -21.90 5.24
CA PRO A 128 -4.45 -22.57 4.12
C PRO A 128 -5.38 -22.78 2.90
N ASP A 129 -6.69 -22.86 3.13
CA ASP A 129 -7.68 -23.10 2.08
C ASP A 129 -8.01 -21.86 1.24
N LEU A 130 -7.57 -20.66 1.65
CA LEU A 130 -7.78 -19.44 0.87
C LEU A 130 -6.66 -19.30 -0.16
N GLU A 131 -7.03 -19.22 -1.43
CA GLU A 131 -6.07 -19.03 -2.52
C GLU A 131 -5.66 -17.57 -2.68
N HIS A 132 -6.60 -16.64 -2.49
CA HIS A 132 -6.40 -15.21 -2.71
C HIS A 132 -7.13 -14.39 -1.64
N VAL A 133 -6.54 -13.26 -1.26
CA VAL A 133 -7.12 -12.29 -0.31
C VAL A 133 -6.90 -10.88 -0.79
N LEU A 134 -7.94 -10.06 -0.70
CA LEU A 134 -7.82 -8.62 -0.86
C LEU A 134 -7.33 -8.00 0.46
N HIS A 135 -6.15 -7.40 0.44
CA HIS A 135 -5.57 -6.66 1.56
C HIS A 135 -5.70 -5.16 1.32
N LEU A 136 -6.24 -4.44 2.30
CA LEU A 136 -6.42 -2.98 2.31
C LEU A 136 -5.25 -2.26 2.96
#